data_AF-A0A9J6FXG3-F1
#
_entry.id   AF-A0A9J6FXG3-F1
#
_cell.length_a   1.000
_cell.length_b   1.000
_cell.length_c   1.000
_cell.angle_alpha   90.00
_cell.angle_beta   90.00
_cell.angle_gamma   90.00
#
_symmetry.space_group_name_H-M   'P 1'
#
loop_
_entity.id
_entity.type
_entity.pdbx_description
1 polymer ?
#
loop_
_entity_poly.entity_id
_entity_poly.type
_entity_poly.pdbx_seq_one_letter_code
_entity_poly.pdbx_strand_id
1 'polypeptide(L)'
;MTGIDASKLMPVCLLLLALAGTSALPDGAPSYACKSPVNMVPAHSHAAPLSAKDSDYKLIQDKAAFKANDVVTVQLLTKGLPFKGFLVKAVDEHGKDVGQFLPGDLYHKVEECPAATHVDRSDKTLVTMRWQAPADHSGQVHFV
;
A
#
# COMPACT_ATOMS: atom_id res chain seq x y z
N MET A 1 -6.94 -48.78 -15.95
CA MET A 1 -7.18 -47.98 -14.73
C MET A 1 -5.85 -47.81 -14.03
N THR A 2 -5.17 -46.68 -14.20
CA THR A 2 -3.87 -46.43 -13.55
C THR A 2 -4.11 -46.01 -12.10
N GLY A 3 -3.75 -46.89 -11.15
CA GLY A 3 -3.82 -46.59 -9.73
C GLY A 3 -2.85 -45.47 -9.36
N ILE A 4 -3.33 -44.47 -8.62
CA ILE A 4 -2.48 -43.41 -8.09
C ILE A 4 -1.64 -44.02 -6.96
N ASP A 5 -0.33 -44.02 -7.14
CA ASP A 5 0.64 -44.55 -6.19
C ASP A 5 0.68 -43.67 -4.92
N ALA A 6 0.37 -44.26 -3.76
CA ALA A 6 0.32 -43.57 -2.46
C ALA A 6 1.64 -42.88 -2.09
N SER A 7 2.79 -43.37 -2.60
CA SER A 7 4.10 -42.76 -2.40
C SER A 7 4.25 -41.40 -3.10
N LYS A 8 3.44 -41.14 -4.15
CA LYS A 8 3.37 -39.86 -4.88
C LYS A 8 2.36 -38.88 -4.29
N LEU A 9 1.40 -39.36 -3.49
CA LEU A 9 0.44 -38.51 -2.77
C LEU A 9 1.10 -37.77 -1.60
N MET A 10 2.02 -38.42 -0.88
CA MET A 10 2.69 -37.83 0.28
C MET A 10 3.46 -36.53 -0.03
N PRO A 11 4.32 -36.44 -1.06
CA PRO A 11 4.99 -35.18 -1.40
C PRO A 11 4.03 -34.10 -1.90
N VAL A 12 2.94 -34.46 -2.58
CA VAL A 12 1.89 -33.51 -3.03
C VAL A 12 1.15 -32.94 -1.82
N CYS A 13 0.79 -33.76 -0.84
CA CYS A 13 0.17 -33.30 0.40
C CYS A 13 1.10 -32.35 1.18
N LEU A 14 2.39 -32.70 1.32
CA LEU A 14 3.38 -31.82 1.97
C LEU A 14 3.53 -30.48 1.26
N LEU A 15 3.52 -30.46 -0.08
CA LEU A 15 3.58 -29.23 -0.87
C LEU A 15 2.32 -28.36 -0.64
N LEU A 16 1.13 -28.95 -0.65
CA LEU A 16 -0.13 -28.24 -0.40
C LEU A 16 -0.20 -27.68 1.04
N LEU A 17 0.30 -28.43 2.02
CA LEU A 17 0.44 -27.99 3.41
C LEU A 17 1.41 -26.80 3.55
N ALA A 18 2.53 -26.82 2.81
CA ALA A 18 3.48 -25.72 2.79
C ALA A 18 2.90 -24.44 2.14
N LEU A 19 2.13 -24.58 1.04
CA LEU A 19 1.44 -23.48 0.37
C LEU A 19 0.32 -22.87 1.23
N ALA A 20 -0.38 -23.68 2.03
CA ALA A 20 -1.38 -23.19 2.97
C ALA A 20 -0.78 -22.35 4.11
N GLY A 21 0.53 -22.50 4.38
CA GLY A 21 1.25 -21.73 5.39
C GLY A 21 1.72 -20.34 4.92
N THR A 22 1.57 -19.99 3.64
CA THR A 22 1.99 -18.67 3.15
C THR A 22 0.85 -17.66 3.33
N SER A 23 1.06 -16.65 4.19
CA SER A 23 0.18 -15.50 4.26
C SER A 23 0.55 -14.50 3.15
N ALA A 24 -0.35 -14.33 2.19
CA ALA A 24 -0.31 -13.19 1.27
C ALA A 24 -1.13 -12.02 1.86
N LEU A 25 -1.00 -10.85 1.23
CA LEU A 25 -1.74 -9.64 1.58
C LEU A 25 -2.65 -9.20 0.41
N PRO A 26 -3.60 -10.07 -0.01
CA PRO A 26 -4.42 -9.80 -1.20
C PRO A 26 -5.42 -8.66 -0.99
N ASP A 27 -5.73 -8.32 0.25
CA ASP A 27 -6.75 -7.38 0.70
C ASP A 27 -6.19 -6.13 1.40
N GLY A 28 -4.87 -5.96 1.41
CA GLY A 28 -4.23 -4.75 1.90
C GLY A 28 -3.01 -5.01 2.77
N ALA A 29 -2.18 -3.97 2.94
CA ALA A 29 -1.04 -4.01 3.83
C ALA A 29 -1.45 -3.97 5.32
N PRO A 30 -0.78 -4.74 6.20
CA PRO A 30 -1.03 -4.72 7.63
C PRO A 30 -0.47 -3.45 8.29
N SER A 31 -1.02 -3.07 9.45
CA SER A 31 -0.66 -1.80 10.12
C SER A 31 0.83 -1.66 10.44
N TYR A 32 1.51 -2.78 10.74
CA TYR A 32 2.95 -2.76 11.03
C TYR A 32 3.80 -2.30 9.83
N ALA A 33 3.32 -2.48 8.59
CA ALA A 33 4.05 -2.05 7.39
C ALA A 33 4.27 -0.52 7.38
N CYS A 34 3.29 0.20 7.91
CA CYS A 34 3.29 1.66 8.01
C CYS A 34 4.11 2.21 9.20
N LYS A 35 4.27 1.38 10.24
CA LYS A 35 5.02 1.68 11.48
C LYS A 35 6.47 1.20 11.41
N SER A 36 6.90 0.65 10.27
CA SER A 36 8.25 0.11 10.11
C SER A 36 9.30 1.15 10.50
N PRO A 37 10.33 0.81 11.30
CA PRO A 37 11.37 1.75 11.75
C PRO A 37 12.19 2.31 10.59
N VAL A 38 12.06 1.74 9.40
CA VAL A 38 12.67 2.22 8.16
C VAL A 38 11.67 2.96 7.25
N ASN A 39 10.49 3.38 7.74
CA ASN A 39 9.53 4.28 7.07
C ASN A 39 9.33 3.99 5.57
N MET A 40 8.45 3.03 5.23
CA MET A 40 8.12 2.70 3.83
C MET A 40 9.29 2.15 3.00
N VAL A 41 10.43 1.82 3.62
CA VAL A 41 11.54 1.14 2.93
C VAL A 41 11.24 -0.36 2.83
N PRO A 42 11.35 -0.96 1.62
CA PRO A 42 11.19 -2.40 1.43
C PRO A 42 12.17 -3.20 2.32
N ALA A 43 11.63 -4.11 3.14
CA ALA A 43 12.42 -4.88 4.11
C ALA A 43 12.92 -6.24 3.57
N HIS A 44 13.07 -6.37 2.24
CA HIS A 44 13.63 -7.57 1.60
C HIS A 44 15.08 -7.32 1.19
N SER A 45 15.92 -8.36 1.27
CA SER A 45 17.33 -8.27 0.90
C SER A 45 17.48 -7.77 -0.53
N HIS A 46 18.33 -6.76 -0.72
CA HIS A 46 18.68 -6.14 -2.01
C HIS A 46 17.63 -5.21 -2.65
N ALA A 47 16.48 -4.97 -2.01
CA ALA A 47 15.54 -3.97 -2.48
C ALA A 47 15.98 -2.57 -2.01
N ALA A 48 16.15 -1.64 -2.95
CA ALA A 48 16.38 -0.22 -2.65
C ALA A 48 15.16 0.59 -3.09
N PRO A 49 14.76 1.63 -2.33
CA PRO A 49 13.75 2.57 -2.80
C PRO A 49 14.17 3.20 -4.12
N LEU A 50 13.24 3.26 -5.08
CA LEU A 50 13.45 4.01 -6.31
C LEU A 50 13.16 5.48 -6.06
N SER A 51 13.90 6.36 -6.75
CA SER A 51 13.57 7.78 -6.74
C SER A 51 12.27 8.03 -7.50
N ALA A 52 11.57 9.12 -7.17
CA ALA A 52 10.39 9.54 -7.91
C ALA A 52 10.69 9.80 -9.40
N LYS A 53 11.94 10.08 -9.78
CA LYS A 53 12.34 10.28 -11.18
C LYS A 53 12.40 8.96 -11.95
N ASP A 54 12.89 7.91 -11.29
CA ASP A 54 13.19 6.61 -11.92
C ASP A 54 12.02 5.62 -11.85
N SER A 55 10.97 5.94 -11.10
CA SER A 55 9.75 5.13 -10.99
C SER A 55 8.75 5.44 -12.11
N ASP A 56 8.16 4.42 -12.74
CA ASP A 56 7.01 4.55 -13.65
C ASP A 56 5.69 4.88 -12.93
N TYR A 57 5.68 4.71 -11.60
CA TYR A 57 4.56 5.01 -10.71
C TYR A 57 4.73 6.41 -10.13
N LYS A 58 3.67 7.21 -10.16
CA LYS A 58 3.64 8.60 -9.69
C LYS A 58 2.51 8.81 -8.69
N LEU A 59 2.83 9.55 -7.63
CA LEU A 59 1.84 10.18 -6.75
C LEU A 59 1.66 11.64 -7.17
N ILE A 60 0.42 12.03 -7.43
CA ILE A 60 0.04 13.40 -7.78
C ILE A 60 -1.01 13.86 -6.78
N GLN A 61 -0.74 14.96 -6.08
CA GLN A 61 -1.68 15.62 -5.18
C GLN A 61 -2.17 16.93 -5.78
N ASP A 62 -3.42 17.29 -5.55
CA ASP A 62 -4.01 18.55 -6.03
C ASP A 62 -3.46 19.79 -5.30
N LYS A 63 -3.09 19.62 -4.01
CA LYS A 63 -2.41 20.64 -3.20
C LYS A 63 -1.50 20.02 -2.14
N ALA A 64 -0.49 20.78 -1.73
CA ALA A 64 0.39 20.43 -0.61
C ALA A 64 0.03 21.18 0.68
N ALA A 65 -0.27 22.47 0.55
CA ALA A 65 -0.75 23.27 1.67
C ALA A 65 -2.19 22.87 2.02
N PHE A 66 -2.43 22.57 3.29
CA PHE A 66 -3.75 22.27 3.81
C PHE A 66 -4.09 23.23 4.95
N LYS A 67 -5.38 23.55 5.04
CA LYS A 67 -6.00 24.12 6.24
C LYS A 67 -6.71 23.01 7.03
N ALA A 68 -7.11 23.35 8.25
CA ALA A 68 -7.86 22.43 9.08
C ALA A 68 -9.09 21.88 8.34
N ASN A 69 -9.28 20.55 8.39
CA ASN A 69 -10.35 19.80 7.73
C ASN A 69 -10.37 19.84 6.19
N ASP A 70 -9.36 20.41 5.54
CA ASP A 70 -9.24 20.32 4.08
C ASP A 70 -9.25 18.86 3.61
N VAL A 71 -9.87 18.62 2.45
CA VAL A 71 -9.73 17.37 1.73
C VAL A 71 -8.76 17.59 0.56
N VAL A 72 -7.75 16.73 0.46
CA VAL A 72 -6.73 16.69 -0.60
C VAL A 72 -6.98 15.45 -1.44
N THR A 73 -6.96 15.61 -2.75
CA THR A 73 -7.05 14.51 -3.71
C THR A 73 -5.65 14.04 -4.07
N VAL A 74 -5.40 12.73 -3.94
CA VAL A 74 -4.12 12.09 -4.27
C VAL A 74 -4.37 11.00 -5.30
N GLN A 75 -3.57 10.96 -6.35
CA GLN A 75 -3.65 9.97 -7.42
C GLN A 75 -2.35 9.16 -7.47
N LEU A 76 -2.46 7.84 -7.28
CA LEU A 76 -1.39 6.89 -7.61
C LEU A 76 -1.65 6.37 -9.03
N LEU A 77 -0.74 6.63 -9.96
CA LEU A 77 -0.87 6.23 -11.35
C LEU A 77 0.42 5.68 -11.93
N THR A 78 0.32 4.87 -12.97
CA THR A 78 1.46 4.28 -13.69
C THR A 78 1.45 4.68 -15.16
N LYS A 79 2.63 4.89 -15.74
CA LYS A 79 2.82 4.91 -17.21
C LYS A 79 3.37 3.57 -17.74
N GLY A 80 3.75 2.66 -16.84
CA GLY A 80 4.29 1.35 -17.15
C GLY A 80 3.24 0.25 -16.96
N LEU A 81 3.63 -0.83 -16.28
CA LEU A 81 2.74 -1.94 -15.98
C LEU A 81 1.68 -1.57 -14.92
N PRO A 82 0.48 -2.17 -14.99
CA PRO A 82 -0.50 -2.11 -13.90
C PRO A 82 0.09 -2.61 -12.58
N PHE A 83 -0.35 -2.02 -11.47
CA PHE A 83 -0.04 -2.47 -10.12
C PHE A 83 -1.24 -3.16 -9.49
N LYS A 84 -0.99 -4.12 -8.61
CA LYS A 84 -2.06 -4.88 -7.91
C LYS A 84 -2.26 -4.44 -6.47
N GLY A 85 -1.19 -4.01 -5.82
CA GLY A 85 -1.21 -3.52 -4.46
C GLY A 85 -0.36 -2.28 -4.28
N PHE A 86 -0.62 -1.55 -3.21
CA PHE A 86 0.10 -0.33 -2.84
C PHE A 86 -0.08 -0.05 -1.35
N LEU A 87 0.80 0.78 -0.83
CA LEU A 87 0.66 1.45 0.45
C LEU A 87 1.07 2.90 0.22
N VAL A 88 0.19 3.84 0.53
CA VAL A 88 0.46 5.29 0.41
C VAL A 88 0.29 5.91 1.77
N LYS A 89 1.29 6.64 2.26
CA LYS A 89 1.31 7.24 3.59
C LYS A 89 1.38 8.75 3.50
N ALA A 90 0.67 9.44 4.39
CA ALA A 90 0.73 10.90 4.53
C ALA A 90 1.68 11.31 5.66
N VAL A 91 2.61 12.21 5.35
CA VAL A 91 3.56 12.80 6.31
C VAL A 91 3.63 14.32 6.15
N ASP A 92 3.97 15.03 7.22
CA ASP A 92 4.22 16.47 7.17
C ASP A 92 5.63 16.80 6.65
N GLU A 93 5.99 18.09 6.64
CA GLU A 93 7.31 18.58 6.23
C GLU A 93 8.48 18.07 7.10
N HIS A 94 8.18 17.51 8.27
CA HIS A 94 9.15 16.90 9.19
C HIS A 94 9.15 15.37 9.10
N GLY A 95 8.38 14.78 8.18
CA GLY A 95 8.26 13.34 8.01
C GLY A 95 7.40 12.67 9.08
N LYS A 96 6.57 13.42 9.81
CA LYS A 96 5.67 12.91 10.84
C LYS A 96 4.28 12.62 10.26
N ASP A 97 3.71 11.51 10.70
CA ASP A 97 2.35 11.07 10.40
C ASP A 97 1.30 12.19 10.59
N VAL A 98 0.48 12.45 9.56
CA VAL A 98 -0.50 13.55 9.56
C VAL A 98 -1.81 13.19 8.84
N GLY A 99 -2.94 13.61 9.43
CA GLY A 99 -4.28 13.47 8.87
C GLY A 99 -4.75 12.02 8.74
N GLN A 100 -5.73 11.77 7.87
CA GLN A 100 -6.32 10.45 7.67
C GLN A 100 -6.88 10.27 6.26
N PHE A 101 -6.82 9.05 5.72
CA PHE A 101 -7.50 8.72 4.48
C PHE A 101 -8.99 8.49 4.71
N LEU A 102 -9.82 9.04 3.83
CA LEU A 102 -11.27 8.78 3.79
C LEU A 102 -11.53 7.47 3.03
N PRO A 103 -12.66 6.77 3.30
CA PRO A 103 -13.02 5.57 2.55
C PRO A 103 -13.13 5.80 1.04
N GLY A 104 -12.76 4.78 0.27
CA GLY A 104 -12.90 4.73 -1.19
C GLY A 104 -13.11 3.31 -1.70
N ASP A 105 -13.30 3.17 -3.01
CA ASP A 105 -13.71 1.89 -3.62
C ASP A 105 -12.54 0.93 -3.86
N LEU A 106 -11.40 1.47 -4.28
CA LEU A 106 -10.20 0.69 -4.63
C LEU A 106 -9.18 0.60 -3.49
N TYR A 107 -9.50 1.23 -2.36
CA TYR A 107 -8.58 1.37 -1.23
C TYR A 107 -9.33 1.51 0.09
N HIS A 108 -8.70 1.09 1.17
CA HIS A 108 -9.15 1.40 2.52
C HIS A 108 -8.06 2.11 3.31
N LYS A 109 -8.44 2.75 4.42
CA LYS A 109 -7.47 3.30 5.38
C LYS A 109 -6.85 2.18 6.21
N VAL A 110 -5.61 2.38 6.62
CA VAL A 110 -4.95 1.56 7.64
C VAL A 110 -5.30 2.17 9.00
N GLU A 111 -6.00 1.45 9.87
CA GLU A 111 -6.59 2.03 11.10
C GLU A 111 -5.59 2.67 12.06
N GLU A 112 -4.34 2.20 12.08
CA GLU A 112 -3.34 2.61 13.07
C GLU A 112 -2.27 3.56 12.53
N CYS A 113 -2.43 4.09 11.31
CA CYS A 113 -1.52 5.07 10.75
C CYS A 113 -2.17 5.85 9.60
N PRO A 114 -1.65 7.02 9.20
CA PRO A 114 -2.23 7.83 8.13
C PRO A 114 -1.86 7.26 6.74
N ALA A 115 -2.32 6.05 6.45
CA ALA A 115 -2.05 5.37 5.18
C ALA A 115 -3.30 4.76 4.54
N ALA A 116 -3.21 4.53 3.23
CA ALA A 116 -4.18 3.82 2.43
C ALA A 116 -3.52 2.65 1.70
N THR A 117 -4.26 1.55 1.55
CA THR A 117 -3.81 0.35 0.84
C THR A 117 -4.95 -0.25 0.02
N HIS A 118 -4.63 -1.13 -0.93
CA HIS A 118 -5.58 -1.75 -1.85
C HIS A 118 -6.57 -2.67 -1.12
N VAL A 119 -7.78 -2.82 -1.67
CA VAL A 119 -8.79 -3.76 -1.15
C VAL A 119 -8.75 -5.14 -1.81
N ASP A 120 -8.07 -5.25 -2.96
CA ASP A 120 -7.98 -6.48 -3.73
C ASP A 120 -6.73 -6.52 -4.64
N ARG A 121 -6.53 -7.67 -5.31
CA ARG A 121 -5.43 -7.93 -6.26
C ARG A 121 -5.76 -7.62 -7.72
N SER A 122 -6.86 -6.90 -8.01
CA SER A 122 -7.20 -6.52 -9.39
C SER A 122 -6.14 -5.57 -9.95
N ASP A 123 -5.93 -5.62 -11.27
CA ASP A 123 -5.00 -4.72 -11.94
C ASP A 123 -5.50 -3.27 -11.89
N LYS A 124 -4.60 -2.36 -11.52
CA LYS A 124 -4.88 -0.92 -11.39
C LYS A 124 -3.85 -0.13 -12.18
N THR A 125 -4.33 0.88 -12.91
CA THR A 125 -3.48 1.87 -13.59
C THR A 125 -3.56 3.24 -12.93
N LEU A 126 -4.65 3.49 -12.20
CA LEU A 126 -4.93 4.70 -11.44
C LEU A 126 -5.73 4.34 -10.18
N VAL A 127 -5.37 4.95 -9.06
CA VAL A 127 -6.19 4.99 -7.84
C VAL A 127 -6.28 6.43 -7.38
N THR A 128 -7.50 6.94 -7.25
CA THR A 128 -7.77 8.26 -6.67
C THR A 128 -8.19 8.10 -5.21
N MET A 129 -7.40 8.67 -4.31
CA MET A 129 -7.60 8.67 -2.88
C MET A 129 -7.97 10.06 -2.39
N ARG A 130 -8.72 10.11 -1.30
CA ARG A 130 -9.03 11.35 -0.58
C ARG A 130 -8.40 11.28 0.80
N TRP A 131 -7.61 12.30 1.13
CA TRP A 131 -7.01 12.49 2.43
C TRP A 131 -7.63 13.72 3.11
N GLN A 132 -7.94 13.61 4.39
CA GLN A 132 -8.48 14.68 5.21
C GLN A 132 -7.41 15.20 6.16
N ALA A 133 -7.23 16.51 6.15
CA ALA A 133 -6.34 17.23 7.05
C ALA A 133 -6.84 17.17 8.50
N PRO A 134 -5.92 17.25 9.48
CA PRO A 134 -6.26 17.42 10.89
C PRO A 134 -7.22 18.59 11.12
N ALA A 135 -8.03 18.52 12.16
CA ALA A 135 -9.06 19.54 12.44
C ALA A 135 -8.52 20.76 13.19
N ASP A 136 -7.29 20.70 13.70
CA ASP A 136 -6.74 21.63 14.69
C ASP A 136 -5.60 22.50 14.16
N HIS A 137 -5.04 22.21 12.98
CA HIS A 137 -3.94 22.98 12.42
C HIS A 137 -3.94 23.01 10.88
N SER A 138 -3.04 23.84 10.34
CA SER A 138 -2.73 23.96 8.92
C SER A 138 -1.25 23.62 8.72
N GLY A 139 -0.86 23.20 7.51
CA GLY A 139 0.51 22.80 7.24
C GLY A 139 0.71 22.32 5.81
N GLN A 140 1.77 21.55 5.62
CA GLN A 140 2.12 20.90 4.36
C GLN A 140 1.98 19.39 4.51
N VAL A 141 1.45 18.71 3.48
CA VAL A 141 1.41 17.25 3.42
C VAL A 141 2.19 16.73 2.21
N HIS A 142 2.91 15.64 2.42
CA HIS A 142 3.59 14.86 1.42
C HIS A 142 3.07 13.42 1.46
N PHE A 143 2.93 12.80 0.28
CA PHE A 143 2.51 11.42 0.15
C PHE A 143 3.66 10.57 -0.37
N VAL A 144 3.91 9.46 0.31
CA VAL A 144 5.00 8.50 0.03
C VAL A 144 4.48 7.09 -0.19
#